data_AF-A0A523IJ34-F1
#
_entry.id   AF-A0A523IJ34-F1
#
_cell.length_a   1.000
_cell.length_b   1.000
_cell.length_c   1.000
_cell.angle_alpha   90.00
_cell.angle_beta   90.00
_cell.angle_gamma   90.00
#
_symmetry.space_group_name_H-M   'P 1'
#
loop_
_entity.id
_entity.type
_entity.pdbx_description
1 polymer ?
#
loop_
_entity_poly.entity_id
_entity_poly.type
_entity_poly.pdbx_seq_one_letter_code
_entity_poly.pdbx_strand_id
1 'polypeptide(L)' 'LIWERGAGETAASGSSACAVVAAARRNKLVGRRVQVRMPGGKLSIEISDDYSLRMTGPSTPVYRGRILY' A
#
# COMPACT_ATOMS: atom_id res chain seq x y z
N LEU A 1 -10.28 0.33 -6.75
CA LEU A 1 -9.46 0.77 -7.90
C LEU A 1 -8.44 1.79 -7.40
N ILE A 2 -7.19 1.74 -7.84
CA ILE A 2 -6.16 2.74 -7.50
C ILE A 2 -5.74 3.41 -8.81
N TRP A 3 -5.95 4.71 -8.91
CA TRP A 3 -5.51 5.51 -10.04
C TRP A 3 -4.32 6.37 -9.61
N GLU A 4 -3.13 5.98 -10.06
CA GLU A 4 -1.87 6.65 -9.71
C GLU A 4 -1.56 7.80 -10.68
N ARG A 5 -1.07 8.90 -10.13
CA ARG A 5 -0.69 10.09 -10.92
C ARG A 5 0.44 9.72 -11.88
N GLY A 6 0.17 9.80 -13.18
CA GLY A 6 1.16 9.53 -14.24
C GLY A 6 1.39 8.04 -14.55
N ALA A 7 0.69 7.12 -13.87
CA ALA A 7 0.78 5.68 -14.12
C ALA A 7 -0.58 5.03 -14.46
N GLY A 8 -1.69 5.72 -14.21
CA GLY A 8 -3.03 5.19 -14.48
C GLY A 8 -3.47 4.17 -13.45
N GLU A 9 -4.30 3.20 -13.86
CA GLU A 9 -4.74 2.13 -12.96
C GLU A 9 -3.57 1.21 -12.61
N THR A 10 -3.38 0.96 -11.32
CA THR A 10 -2.38 0.01 -10.81
C THR A 10 -3.03 -1.08 -9.99
N ALA A 11 -2.52 -2.31 -10.10
CA ALA A 11 -3.01 -3.43 -9.30
C ALA A 11 -2.72 -3.25 -7.81
N ALA A 12 -1.63 -2.54 -7.47
CA ALA A 12 -1.21 -2.31 -6.10
C ALA A 12 -0.45 -0.99 -5.95
N SER A 13 -0.65 -0.32 -4.81
CA SER A 13 0.14 0.84 -4.38
C SER A 13 0.27 0.90 -2.86
N GLY A 14 1.51 0.92 -2.38
CA GLY A 14 1.81 0.95 -0.95
C GLY A 14 1.54 2.31 -0.30
N SER A 15 1.87 3.41 -0.99
CA SER A 15 1.60 4.77 -0.51
C SER A 15 0.10 5.03 -0.42
N SER A 16 -0.67 4.62 -1.44
CA SER A 16 -2.13 4.71 -1.42
C SER A 16 -2.76 3.89 -0.30
N ALA A 17 -2.24 2.68 -0.03
CA ALA A 17 -2.69 1.86 1.09
C ALA A 17 -2.43 2.52 2.45
N CYS A 18 -1.27 3.15 2.63
CA CYS A 18 -0.96 3.91 3.85
C CYS A 18 -1.89 5.13 4.00
N ALA A 19 -2.10 5.89 2.91
CA ALA A 19 -2.94 7.09 2.92
C ALA A 19 -4.40 6.78 3.28
N VAL A 20 -4.98 5.73 2.70
CA VAL A 20 -6.37 5.36 3.02
C VAL A 20 -6.53 4.87 4.45
N VAL A 21 -5.53 4.17 5.01
CA VAL A 21 -5.54 3.77 6.43
C VAL A 21 -5.43 4.98 7.34
N ALA A 22 -4.57 5.95 7.05
CA ALA A 22 -4.47 7.19 7.81
C ALA A 22 -5.80 7.97 7.78
N ALA A 23 -6.40 8.11 6.60
CA ALA A 23 -7.70 8.76 6.44
C ALA A 23 -8.81 8.02 7.21
N ALA A 24 -8.88 6.69 7.11
CA ALA A 24 -9.86 5.88 7.83
C ALA A 24 -9.65 5.95 9.36
N ARG A 25 -8.41 5.95 9.85
CA ARG A 25 -8.06 6.10 11.27
C ARG A 25 -8.50 7.45 11.80
N ARG A 26 -8.24 8.53 11.04
CA ARG A 26 -8.69 9.89 11.38
C ARG A 26 -10.21 9.99 11.51
N ASN A 27 -10.94 9.25 10.67
CA ASN A 27 -12.39 9.17 10.69
C ASN A 27 -12.94 8.11 11.67
N LYS A 28 -12.08 7.50 12.51
CA LYS A 28 -12.46 6.46 13.49
C LYS A 28 -13.15 5.24 12.87
N LEU A 29 -12.89 4.96 11.60
CA LEU A 29 -13.50 3.83 10.87
C LEU A 29 -12.73 2.52 11.06
N VAL A 30 -11.47 2.60 11.48
CA VAL A 30 -10.57 1.45 11.63
C VAL A 30 -9.71 1.54 12.89
N GLY A 31 -9.30 0.37 13.37
CA GLY A 31 -8.34 0.22 14.47
C GLY A 31 -6.89 0.53 14.06
N ARG A 32 -5.94 0.15 14.92
CA ARG A 32 -4.50 0.37 14.71
C ARG A 32 -3.87 -0.58 13.69
N ARG A 33 -4.49 -1.73 13.43
CA ARG A 33 -4.01 -2.74 12.49
C ARG A 33 -5.05 -2.95 11.42
N VAL A 34 -4.68 -2.74 10.16
CA VAL A 34 -5.59 -2.78 9.02
C VAL A 34 -4.97 -3.63 7.92
N GLN A 35 -5.74 -4.57 7.38
CA GLN A 35 -5.38 -5.26 6.16
C GLN A 35 -6.03 -4.55 4.97
N VAL A 36 -5.21 -3.97 4.09
CA VAL A 36 -5.68 -3.34 2.85
C VAL A 36 -5.67 -4.40 1.74
N ARG A 37 -6.81 -4.60 1.09
CA ARG A 37 -6.96 -5.52 -0.04
C ARG A 37 -7.04 -4.72 -1.34
N MET A 38 -6.30 -5.17 -2.34
CA MET A 38 -6.18 -4.56 -3.66
C MET A 38 -6.08 -5.68 -4.73
N PRO A 39 -6.30 -5.38 -6.03
CA PRO A 39 -6.20 -6.40 -7.07
C PRO A 39 -4.86 -7.18 -7.07
N GLY A 40 -3.75 -6.50 -6.79
CA GLY A 40 -2.41 -7.06 -6.74
C GLY A 40 -2.04 -7.76 -5.44
N GLY A 41 -2.95 -7.84 -4.46
CA GLY A 41 -2.73 -8.59 -3.22
C GLY A 41 -3.20 -7.89 -1.95
N LYS A 42 -2.48 -8.15 -0.84
CA LYS A 42 -2.84 -7.66 0.50
C LYS A 42 -1.62 -7.04 1.16
N LEU A 43 -1.83 -5.90 1.82
CA LEU A 43 -0.84 -5.25 2.67
C LEU A 43 -1.36 -5.16 4.10
N SER A 44 -0.47 -5.38 5.07
CA SER A 44 -0.74 -5.16 6.49
C SER A 44 -0.18 -3.79 6.89
N ILE A 45 -1.04 -2.92 7.41
CA ILE A 45 -0.68 -1.58 7.86
C ILE A 45 -0.90 -1.50 9.38
N GLU A 46 0.13 -1.09 10.11
CA GLU A 46 0.05 -0.68 11.51
C GLU A 46 0.15 0.84 11.59
N ILE A 47 -0.75 1.48 12.33
CA ILE A 47 -0.77 2.93 12.56
C ILE A 47 -0.76 3.23 14.07
N SER A 48 0.14 4.10 14.51
CA SER A 48 0.17 4.64 15.88
C SER A 48 -0.67 5.91 16.01
N ASP A 49 -0.85 6.41 17.23
CA ASP A 49 -1.74 7.55 17.48
C ASP A 49 -1.15 8.89 16.99
N ASP A 50 0.17 8.96 16.78
CA ASP A 50 0.88 10.05 16.09
C ASP A 50 0.83 9.94 14.55
N TYR A 51 0.07 8.98 14.02
CA TYR A 51 -0.03 8.67 12.58
C TYR A 51 1.26 8.15 11.93
N SER A 52 2.26 7.74 12.70
CA SER A 52 3.37 6.94 12.16
C SER A 52 2.85 5.58 11.66
N LEU A 53 3.30 5.17 10.49
CA LEU A 53 2.78 4.01 9.76
C LEU A 53 3.89 2.99 9.48
N ARG A 54 3.58 1.71 9.69
CA ARG A 54 4.40 0.59 9.20
C ARG A 54 3.60 -0.26 8.23
N MET A 55 4.13 -0.45 7.04
CA MET A 55 3.55 -1.26 5.98
C MET A 55 4.35 -2.54 5.81
N THR A 56 3.67 -3.68 5.74
CA THR A 56 4.26 -5.00 5.48
C THR A 56 3.54 -5.67 4.32
N GLY A 57 4.31 -6.21 3.37
CA GLY A 57 3.81 -6.92 2.20
C GLY A 57 4.90 -7.79 1.56
N PRO A 58 4.52 -8.73 0.68
CA PRO A 58 5.48 -9.59 -0.01
C PRO A 58 6.24 -8.84 -1.11
N SER A 59 7.40 -9.37 -1.48
CA SER A 59 8.15 -8.98 -2.67
C SER A 59 8.68 -10.25 -3.34
N THR A 60 8.54 -10.34 -4.66
CA THR A 60 8.94 -11.52 -5.44
C THR A 60 9.83 -11.10 -6.61
N PRO A 61 11.07 -11.58 -6.71
CA PRO A 61 11.90 -11.34 -7.89
C PRO A 61 11.28 -12.04 -9.10
N VAL A 62 11.13 -11.32 -10.21
CA VAL A 62 10.57 -11.89 -11.45
C VAL A 62 11.66 -12.42 -12.37
N TYR A 63 12.70 -11.62 -12.62
CA TYR A 63 13.84 -12.00 -13.44
C TYR A 63 15.07 -11.17 -13.09
N ARG A 64 16.23 -11.58 -13.62
CA ARG A 64 17.47 -10.80 -13.66
C ARG A 64 17.92 -10.73 -15.11
N GLY A 65 18.34 -9.56 -15.58
CA GLY A 65 18.74 -9.33 -16.96
C GLY A 65 19.80 -8.24 -17.09
N ARG A 66 20.32 -8.07 -18.31
CA ARG A 66 21.29 -7.05 -18.69
C ARG A 66 20.82 -6.39 -19.99
N ILE A 67 20.75 -5.06 -20.00
CA ILE A 67 20.48 -4.28 -21.21
C ILE A 67 21.83 -3.88 -21.81
N LEU A 68 22.04 -4.19 -23.09
CA LEU A 68 23.19 -3.74 -23.86
C LEU A 68 22.71 -2.54 -24.70
N TYR A 69 23.36 -1.40 -24.51
CA TYR A 69 23.22 -0.24 -25.39
C TYR A 69 24.28 -0.30 -26.47
#